data_AF-A0A2M8Q0Z1-F1
#
_entry.id   AF-A0A2M8Q0Z1-F1
#
_cell.length_a   1.000
_cell.length_b   1.000
_cell.length_c   1.000
_cell.angle_alpha   90.00
_cell.angle_beta   90.00
_cell.angle_gamma   90.00
#
_symmetry.space_group_name_H-M   'P 1'
#
loop_
_entity.id
_entity.type
_entity.pdbx_description
1 polymer ?
#
loop_
_entity_poly.entity_id
_entity_poly.type
_entity_poly.pdbx_seq_one_letter_code
_entity_poly.pdbx_strand_id
1 'polypeptide(L)' 'VRAQAGLSGALLLNIGSGEMVEIIGEPICTDGFLWWPIALADGTEGWVAEGDATQYFLEPR' A
#
# COMPACT_ATOMS: atom_id res chain seq x y z
N VAL A 1 -1.04 -5.52 -1.37
CA VAL A 1 0.24 -5.05 -1.96
C VAL A 1 0.25 -5.27 -3.45
N ARG A 2 0.62 -4.25 -4.21
CA ARG A 2 0.81 -4.33 -5.66
C ARG A 2 2.27 -4.11 -6.04
N ALA A 3 2.69 -4.71 -7.14
CA ALA A 3 4.06 -4.58 -7.66
C ALA A 3 4.41 -3.15 -8.10
N GLN A 4 3.40 -2.34 -8.41
CA GLN A 4 3.51 -0.94 -8.83
C GLN A 4 2.36 -0.16 -8.21
N ALA A 5 2.56 1.16 -8.04
CA ALA A 5 1.48 2.06 -7.65
C ALA A 5 0.38 2.05 -8.73
N GLY A 6 -0.87 1.89 -8.30
CA GLY A 6 -2.04 1.95 -9.18
C GLY A 6 -2.85 0.67 -9.25
N LEU A 7 -4.07 0.79 -9.74
CA LEU A 7 -5.04 -0.29 -9.87
C LEU A 7 -4.62 -1.35 -10.91
N SER A 8 -3.78 -0.95 -11.87
CA SER A 8 -3.21 -1.84 -12.90
C SER A 8 -1.99 -2.64 -12.44
N GLY A 9 -1.37 -2.29 -11.30
CA GLY A 9 -0.23 -3.02 -10.75
C GLY A 9 -0.61 -4.44 -10.35
N ALA A 10 0.24 -5.43 -10.66
CA ALA A 10 -0.02 -6.83 -10.33
C ALA A 10 -0.22 -7.00 -8.81
N LEU A 11 -1.30 -7.68 -8.40
CA LEU A 11 -1.55 -7.98 -6.99
C LEU A 11 -0.56 -9.06 -6.53
N LEU A 12 0.31 -8.69 -5.59
CA LEU A 12 1.32 -9.60 -5.04
C LEU A 12 0.74 -10.40 -3.87
N LEU A 13 0.07 -9.71 -2.94
CA LEU A 13 -0.54 -10.30 -1.76
C LEU A 13 -1.61 -9.39 -1.15
N ASN A 14 -2.46 -9.96 -0.29
CA ASN A 14 -3.39 -9.23 0.55
C ASN A 14 -2.83 -9.12 1.98
N ILE A 15 -2.92 -7.93 2.56
CA ILE A 15 -2.54 -7.66 3.95
C ILE A 15 -3.82 -7.72 4.77
N GLY A 16 -3.79 -8.43 5.89
CA GLY A 16 -4.87 -8.49 6.86
C GLY A 16 -5.01 -7.18 7.64
N SER A 17 -6.21 -6.92 8.16
CA SER A 17 -6.44 -5.77 9.04
C SER A 17 -5.55 -5.83 10.28
N GLY A 18 -4.86 -4.74 10.58
CA GLY A 18 -4.00 -4.61 11.76
C GLY A 18 -2.58 -5.15 11.59
N GLU A 19 -2.22 -5.70 10.43
CA GLU A 19 -0.83 -6.00 10.12
C GLU A 19 -0.04 -4.70 9.92
N MET A 20 1.21 -4.70 10.40
CA MET A 20 2.09 -3.55 10.30
C MET A 20 2.93 -3.63 9.02
N VAL A 21 3.16 -2.47 8.42
CA VAL A 21 4.01 -2.28 7.25
C VAL A 21 4.99 -1.15 7.51
N GLU A 22 6.17 -1.20 6.90
CA GLU A 22 7.14 -0.10 6.95
C GLU A 22 7.01 0.75 5.69
N ILE A 23 6.93 2.08 5.83
CA ILE A 23 6.99 3.00 4.69
C ILE A 23 8.46 3.19 4.31
N ILE A 24 8.80 2.87 3.05
CA ILE A 24 10.20 2.86 2.58
C ILE A 24 10.49 3.95 1.53
N GLY A 25 9.57 4.88 1.32
CA GLY A 25 9.74 5.95 0.35
C GLY A 25 8.56 6.90 0.25
N GLU A 26 8.62 7.78 -0.74
CA GLU A 26 7.63 8.82 -0.96
C GLU A 26 6.35 8.29 -1.64
N PRO A 27 5.17 8.83 -1.31
CA PRO A 27 3.92 8.40 -1.89
C PRO A 27 3.73 8.93 -3.32
N ILE A 28 2.91 8.24 -4.09
CA ILE A 28 2.51 8.64 -5.45
C ILE A 28 1.00 8.64 -5.56
N CYS A 29 0.43 9.72 -6.10
CA CYS A 29 -0.99 9.80 -6.42
C CYS A 29 -1.25 9.28 -7.84
N THR A 30 -2.02 8.20 -7.96
CA THR A 30 -2.46 7.65 -9.26
C THR A 30 -3.76 6.86 -9.10
N ASP A 31 -4.53 6.75 -10.17
CA ASP A 31 -5.82 6.05 -10.23
C ASP A 31 -6.85 6.52 -9.18
N GLY A 32 -6.71 7.75 -8.68
CA GLY A 32 -7.58 8.32 -7.64
C GLY A 32 -7.22 7.92 -6.20
N PHE A 33 -6.05 7.30 -5.98
CA PHE A 33 -5.57 6.91 -4.67
C PHE A 33 -4.17 7.49 -4.40
N LEU A 34 -3.87 7.74 -3.13
CA LEU A 34 -2.51 7.93 -2.66
C LEU A 34 -1.88 6.57 -2.38
N TRP A 35 -0.80 6.23 -3.07
CA TRP A 35 -0.09 4.96 -2.93
C TRP A 35 1.20 5.15 -2.17
N TRP A 36 1.44 4.31 -1.17
CA TRP A 36 2.64 4.30 -0.35
C TRP A 36 3.53 3.10 -0.71
N PRO A 37 4.84 3.31 -0.94
CA PRO A 37 5.78 2.21 -1.07
C PRO A 37 6.07 1.63 0.31
N ILE A 38 5.98 0.32 0.44
CA ILE A 38 6.12 -0.38 1.71
C ILE A 38 7.07 -1.58 1.63
N ALA A 39 7.63 -1.95 2.78
CA ALA A 39 8.25 -3.24 3.04
C ALA A 39 7.47 -4.00 4.12
N LEU A 40 7.38 -5.32 3.95
CA LEU A 40 6.84 -6.26 4.93
C LEU A 40 7.95 -6.99 5.67
N ALA A 41 7.61 -7.57 6.83
CA ALA A 41 8.55 -8.31 7.66
C ALA A 41 9.16 -9.55 6.97
N ASP A 42 8.50 -10.09 5.94
CA ASP A 42 8.99 -11.21 5.14
C ASP A 42 9.95 -10.79 3.99
N GLY A 43 10.25 -9.49 3.88
CA GLY A 43 11.10 -8.92 2.84
C GLY A 43 10.35 -8.57 1.54
N THR A 44 9.04 -8.76 1.47
CA THR A 44 8.25 -8.35 0.32
C THR A 44 8.14 -6.83 0.26
N GLU A 45 8.47 -6.25 -0.90
CA GLU A 45 8.29 -4.84 -1.19
C GLU A 45 7.16 -4.62 -2.21
N GLY A 46 6.48 -3.49 -2.10
CA GLY A 46 5.49 -3.08 -3.09
C GLY A 46 4.70 -1.86 -2.66
N TRP A 47 3.47 -1.74 -3.14
CA TRP A 47 2.64 -0.55 -2.96
C TRP A 47 1.29 -0.89 -2.34
N VAL A 48 0.81 -0.02 -1.46
CA VAL A 48 -0.53 -0.08 -0.87
C VAL A 48 -1.23 1.26 -1.06
N ALA A 49 -2.54 1.22 -1.29
CA ALA A 49 -3.34 2.44 -1.29
C ALA A 49 -3.59 2.86 0.16
N GLU A 50 -3.55 4.17 0.43
CA GLU A 50 -3.82 4.74 1.76
C GLU A 50 -5.27 4.50 2.19
N GLY A 51 -6.21 4.68 1.26
CA GLY A 51 -7.63 4.67 1.53
C GLY A 51 -8.43 5.12 0.32
N ASP A 52 -9.75 5.02 0.42
CA ASP A 52 -10.69 5.61 -0.51
C ASP A 52 -11.47 6.77 0.15
N ALA A 53 -12.50 7.28 -0.52
CA ALA A 53 -13.32 8.38 0.00
C ALA A 53 -14.11 8.04 1.29
N THR A 54 -14.16 6.77 1.68
CA THR A 54 -15.00 6.24 2.76
C THR A 54 -14.22 5.54 3.88
N GLN A 55 -13.04 5.00 3.58
CA GLN A 55 -12.26 4.21 4.53
C GLN A 55 -10.75 4.36 4.32
N TYR A 56 -10.01 4.37 5.42
CA TYR A 56 -8.57 4.21 5.40
C TYR A 56 -8.22 2.71 5.39
N PHE A 57 -7.32 2.33 4.50
CA PHE A 57 -6.69 1.00 4.49
C PHE A 57 -5.37 0.99 5.23
N LEU A 58 -4.69 2.15 5.27
CA LEU A 58 -3.44 2.39 5.96
C LEU A 58 -3.63 3.52 6.96
N GLU A 59 -3.25 3.30 8.21
CA GLU A 59 -3.33 4.28 9.29
C GLU A 59 -2.01 4.35 10.08
N PRO A 60 -1.57 5.53 10.51
CA PRO A 60 -0.43 5.66 11.44
C PRO A 60 -0.75 5.06 12.80
N ARG A 61 0.27 4.53 13.48
CA ARG A 61 0.19 4.05 14.88
C ARG A 61 1.10 4.83 15.82
#